data_AF-A0A161XU77-F1
#
_entry.id   AF-A0A161XU77-F1
#
_cell.length_a   1.000
_cell.length_b   1.000
_cell.length_c   1.000
_cell.angle_alpha   90.00
_cell.angle_beta   90.00
_cell.angle_gamma   90.00
#
_symmetry.space_group_name_H-M   'P 1'
#
loop_
_entity.id
_entity.type
_entity.pdbx_description
1 polymer ?
#
loop_
_entity_poly.entity_id
_entity_poly.type
_entity_poly.pdbx_seq_one_letter_code
_entity_poly.pdbx_strand_id
1 'polypeptide(L)'
;MTYAGQGALSPSSKLDELLDESHENYLVINKASTDARKALIKNHQYISQAYIEFDIRRIKTLKKQDSIAFYVPQLQRSFIVSVNEVRNEKLGNLLVLGHLLDDHQKRTVLELKLSGLSVSGRFKTLSGEYLFRSHAQYGWIASEYEGHRRYLKYPESEQPLDTIARK
;
A
#
# COMPACT_ATOMS: atom_id res chain seq x y z
N MET A 1 -40.48 17.14 -51.40
CA MET A 1 -40.06 15.76 -51.08
C MET A 1 -39.06 15.85 -49.96
N THR A 2 -39.40 15.24 -48.84
CA THR A 2 -38.75 15.33 -47.52
C THR A 2 -37.91 14.08 -47.31
N TYR A 3 -36.68 14.17 -46.79
CA TYR A 3 -36.11 13.12 -45.94
C TYR A 3 -35.15 13.74 -44.92
N ALA A 4 -35.61 13.77 -43.67
CA ALA A 4 -34.82 14.02 -42.49
C ALA A 4 -34.04 12.75 -42.13
N GLY A 5 -32.72 12.85 -41.95
CA GLY A 5 -31.91 11.79 -41.38
C GLY A 5 -32.07 11.77 -39.87
N GLN A 6 -32.88 10.84 -39.35
CA GLN A 6 -32.90 10.48 -37.94
C GLN A 6 -31.59 9.74 -37.64
N GLY A 7 -30.71 10.37 -36.86
CA GLY A 7 -29.63 9.69 -36.16
C GLY A 7 -30.23 8.77 -35.11
N ALA A 8 -30.29 7.48 -35.41
CA ALA A 8 -30.72 6.47 -34.47
C ALA A 8 -29.73 6.44 -33.28
N LEU A 9 -30.23 6.83 -32.10
CA LEU A 9 -29.61 6.51 -30.82
C LEU A 9 -29.61 4.98 -30.70
N SER A 10 -28.44 4.36 -30.76
CA SER A 10 -28.28 2.95 -30.41
C SER A 10 -28.71 2.75 -28.95
N PRO A 11 -29.53 1.75 -28.64
CA PRO A 11 -29.79 1.40 -27.25
C PRO A 11 -28.50 0.82 -26.67
N SER A 12 -27.88 1.56 -25.74
CA SER A 12 -26.80 1.03 -24.89
C SER A 12 -27.27 -0.30 -24.35
N SER A 13 -26.53 -1.37 -24.65
CA SER A 13 -26.98 -2.69 -24.30
C SER A 13 -26.95 -2.80 -22.78
N LYS A 14 -27.95 -3.44 -22.17
CA LYS A 14 -27.97 -3.77 -20.74
C LYS A 14 -26.71 -4.56 -20.32
N LEU A 15 -26.01 -5.15 -21.29
CA LEU A 15 -24.72 -5.82 -21.14
C LEU A 15 -23.58 -4.82 -20.95
N ASP A 16 -23.57 -3.68 -21.64
CA ASP A 16 -22.57 -2.62 -21.45
C ASP A 16 -22.74 -1.96 -20.08
N GLU A 17 -23.97 -1.77 -19.60
CA GLU A 17 -24.23 -1.32 -18.23
C GLU A 17 -23.77 -2.35 -17.17
N LEU A 18 -23.97 -3.66 -17.43
CA LEU A 18 -23.50 -4.74 -16.54
C LEU A 18 -21.97 -4.95 -16.57
N LEU A 19 -21.31 -4.59 -17.68
CA LEU A 19 -19.85 -4.65 -17.81
C LEU A 19 -19.16 -3.42 -17.20
N ASP A 20 -19.88 -2.29 -17.09
CA ASP A 20 -19.41 -1.09 -16.39
C ASP A 20 -19.58 -1.21 -14.85
N GLU A 21 -20.48 -2.09 -14.38
CA GLU A 21 -20.69 -2.37 -12.94
C GLU A 21 -19.49 -3.05 -12.24
N SER A 22 -18.55 -3.64 -12.99
CA SER A 22 -17.35 -4.27 -12.41
C SER A 22 -16.09 -3.40 -12.47
N HIS A 23 -16.22 -2.08 -12.58
CA HIS A 23 -15.14 -1.17 -12.20
C HIS A 23 -15.02 -1.18 -10.67
N GLU A 24 -14.48 -2.27 -10.12
CA GLU A 24 -14.08 -2.28 -8.71
C GLU A 24 -13.03 -1.18 -8.52
N ASN A 25 -13.47 -0.07 -7.92
CA ASN A 25 -12.67 1.12 -7.71
C ASN A 25 -11.67 0.86 -6.57
N TYR A 26 -10.58 0.19 -6.89
CA TYR A 26 -9.51 -0.08 -5.94
C TYR A 26 -8.59 1.13 -5.80
N LEU A 27 -8.30 1.49 -4.56
CA LEU A 27 -7.30 2.50 -4.24
C LEU A 27 -5.90 1.87 -4.28
N VAL A 28 -5.11 2.20 -5.29
CA VAL A 28 -3.69 1.77 -5.36
C VAL A 28 -2.88 2.57 -4.34
N ILE A 29 -2.32 1.90 -3.33
CA ILE A 29 -1.62 2.58 -2.23
C ILE A 29 -0.10 2.42 -2.25
N ASN A 30 0.43 1.50 -3.06
CA ASN A 30 1.87 1.36 -3.27
C ASN A 30 2.22 0.80 -4.65
N LYS A 31 3.47 0.99 -5.06
CA LYS A 31 4.05 0.48 -6.31
C LYS A 31 5.53 0.15 -6.14
N ALA A 32 6.11 -0.66 -7.03
CA ALA A 32 7.56 -0.77 -7.13
C ALA A 32 8.20 0.58 -7.49
N SER A 33 9.37 0.87 -6.92
CA SER A 33 10.03 2.15 -7.16
C SER A 33 11.55 2.01 -7.27
N THR A 34 12.08 2.42 -8.42
CA THR A 34 13.52 2.57 -8.65
C THR A 34 14.09 3.80 -7.94
N ASP A 35 13.26 4.80 -7.65
CA ASP A 35 13.68 6.02 -6.97
C ASP A 35 13.77 5.79 -5.46
N ALA A 36 12.90 4.95 -4.89
CA ALA A 36 13.06 4.46 -3.54
C ALA A 36 14.42 3.75 -3.34
N ARG A 37 14.87 2.97 -4.33
CA ARG A 37 16.21 2.37 -4.31
C ARG A 37 17.29 3.45 -4.20
N LYS A 38 17.26 4.47 -5.05
CA LYS A 38 18.23 5.59 -5.02
C LYS A 38 18.20 6.34 -3.68
N ALA A 39 17.03 6.61 -3.16
CA ALA A 39 16.84 7.34 -1.90
C ALA A 39 17.35 6.55 -0.68
N LEU A 40 17.24 5.22 -0.71
CA LEU A 40 17.56 4.34 0.42
C LEU A 40 18.97 3.71 0.34
N ILE A 41 19.69 3.83 -0.79
CA ILE A 41 21.00 3.22 -1.03
C ILE A 41 22.09 3.60 -0.01
N LYS A 42 21.93 4.68 0.77
CA LYS A 42 22.88 5.01 1.84
C LYS A 42 22.84 4.04 3.03
N ASN A 43 21.79 3.24 3.20
CA ASN A 43 21.61 2.36 4.35
C ASN A 43 21.34 0.90 3.93
N HIS A 44 22.41 0.14 3.73
CA HIS A 44 22.50 -1.33 3.70
C HIS A 44 21.58 -2.10 2.72
N GLN A 45 22.17 -3.02 1.95
CA GLN A 45 21.43 -3.99 1.13
C GLN A 45 20.92 -5.13 2.01
N TYR A 46 19.60 -5.28 2.16
CA TYR A 46 19.03 -6.49 2.73
C TYR A 46 18.82 -7.52 1.59
N ILE A 47 19.27 -8.74 1.82
CA ILE A 47 18.96 -9.91 0.97
C ILE A 47 17.44 -10.10 1.09
N SER A 48 16.69 -10.07 -0.02
CA SER A 48 15.21 -10.05 -0.12
C SER A 48 14.49 -8.69 -0.07
N GLN A 49 15.20 -7.56 -0.08
CA GLN A 49 14.57 -6.24 -0.12
C GLN A 49 14.07 -5.88 -1.52
N ALA A 50 12.78 -5.57 -1.66
CA ALA A 50 12.26 -4.84 -2.79
C ALA A 50 11.93 -3.39 -2.39
N TYR A 51 12.11 -2.46 -3.32
CA TYR A 51 11.88 -1.04 -3.08
C TYR A 51 10.50 -0.63 -3.58
N ILE A 52 9.78 0.09 -2.73
CA ILE A 52 8.40 0.52 -2.99
C ILE A 52 8.20 2.00 -2.68
N GLU A 53 7.18 2.57 -3.29
CA GLU A 53 6.71 3.93 -3.01
C GLU A 53 5.25 3.86 -2.57
N PHE A 54 4.93 4.54 -1.47
CA PHE A 54 3.60 4.62 -0.90
C PHE A 54 2.90 5.93 -1.28
N ASP A 55 1.62 5.85 -1.63
CA ASP A 55 0.77 7.02 -1.78
C ASP A 55 0.24 7.46 -0.40
N ILE A 56 1.03 8.29 0.27
CA ILE A 56 0.70 8.78 1.62
C ILE A 56 -0.62 9.55 1.65
N ARG A 57 -0.96 10.29 0.58
CA ARG A 57 -2.19 11.08 0.52
C ARG A 57 -3.40 10.15 0.50
N ARG A 58 -3.35 9.10 -0.32
CA ARG A 58 -4.41 8.11 -0.42
C ARG A 58 -4.55 7.27 0.86
N ILE A 59 -3.44 6.89 1.48
CA ILE A 59 -3.44 6.18 2.77
C ILE A 59 -4.14 7.02 3.86
N LYS A 60 -3.88 8.33 3.92
CA LYS A 60 -4.52 9.24 4.90
C LYS A 60 -6.03 9.35 4.73
N THR A 61 -6.54 9.09 3.54
CA THR A 61 -7.98 9.21 3.23
C THR A 61 -8.73 7.89 3.34
N LEU A 62 -8.05 6.78 3.66
CA LEU A 62 -8.66 5.46 3.74
C LEU A 62 -9.76 5.42 4.81
N LYS A 63 -10.83 4.70 4.48
CA LYS A 63 -11.98 4.45 5.32
C LYS A 63 -12.26 2.96 5.40
N LYS A 64 -13.03 2.59 6.43
CA LYS A 64 -13.60 1.25 6.54
C LYS A 64 -14.44 0.97 5.28
N GLN A 65 -14.37 -0.26 4.77
CA GLN A 65 -14.99 -0.76 3.53
C GLN A 65 -14.34 -0.30 2.22
N ASP A 66 -13.31 0.56 2.25
CA ASP A 66 -12.52 0.81 1.06
C ASP A 66 -11.83 -0.48 0.59
N SER A 67 -11.68 -0.63 -0.71
CA SER A 67 -10.87 -1.70 -1.31
C SER A 67 -9.57 -1.09 -1.83
N ILE A 68 -8.46 -1.68 -1.42
CA ILE A 68 -7.12 -1.19 -1.78
C ILE A 68 -6.37 -2.25 -2.59
N ALA A 69 -5.56 -1.80 -3.54
CA ALA A 69 -4.61 -2.66 -4.23
C ALA A 69 -3.23 -2.50 -3.58
N PHE A 70 -2.73 -3.57 -2.98
CA PHE A 70 -1.41 -3.63 -2.35
C PHE A 70 -0.45 -4.48 -3.20
N TYR A 71 0.59 -3.85 -3.73
CA TYR A 71 1.56 -4.50 -4.61
C TYR A 71 2.73 -5.10 -3.82
N VAL A 72 3.04 -6.38 -4.07
CA VAL A 72 4.21 -7.07 -3.51
C VAL A 72 5.20 -7.36 -4.65
N PRO A 73 6.28 -6.57 -4.80
CA PRO A 73 7.19 -6.71 -5.94
C PRO A 73 7.89 -8.06 -6.02
N GLN A 74 8.21 -8.68 -4.89
CA GLN A 74 8.83 -10.01 -4.84
C GLN A 74 7.95 -11.09 -5.49
N LEU A 75 6.62 -10.90 -5.44
CA LEU A 75 5.63 -11.77 -6.07
C LEU A 75 5.14 -11.25 -7.42
N GLN A 76 5.60 -10.06 -7.84
CA GLN A 76 5.16 -9.35 -9.04
C GLN A 76 3.63 -9.25 -9.16
N ARG A 77 2.93 -9.09 -8.04
CA ARG A 77 1.46 -9.17 -7.96
C ARG A 77 0.86 -8.14 -7.01
N SER A 78 -0.31 -7.63 -7.38
CA SER A 78 -1.20 -6.86 -6.51
C SER A 78 -2.24 -7.75 -5.84
N PHE A 79 -2.50 -7.47 -4.57
CA PHE A 79 -3.54 -8.11 -3.77
C PHE A 79 -4.62 -7.09 -3.47
N ILE A 80 -5.86 -7.51 -3.63
CA ILE A 80 -7.02 -6.68 -3.31
C ILE A 80 -7.39 -6.94 -1.86
N VAL A 81 -7.31 -5.89 -1.05
CA VAL A 81 -7.58 -5.94 0.38
C VAL A 81 -8.79 -5.07 0.68
N SER A 82 -9.80 -5.64 1.33
CA SER A 82 -10.90 -4.88 1.89
C SER A 82 -10.52 -4.38 3.28
N VAL A 83 -10.61 -3.06 3.47
CA VAL A 83 -10.32 -2.40 4.75
C VAL A 83 -11.43 -2.71 5.75
N ASN A 84 -11.13 -3.48 6.79
CA ASN A 84 -12.10 -3.82 7.83
C ASN A 84 -12.09 -2.82 9.00
N GLU A 85 -10.97 -2.13 9.21
CA GLU A 85 -10.82 -1.17 10.30
C GLU A 85 -9.82 -0.07 9.96
N VAL A 86 -10.18 1.17 10.32
CA VAL A 86 -9.28 2.33 10.32
C VAL A 86 -9.36 2.99 11.69
N ARG A 87 -8.25 3.01 12.43
CA ARG A 87 -8.14 3.71 13.72
C ARG A 87 -7.26 4.93 13.55
N ASN A 88 -7.82 6.09 13.90
CA ASN A 88 -7.03 7.31 14.06
C ASN A 88 -6.37 7.28 15.44
N GLU A 89 -5.04 7.29 15.47
CA GLU A 89 -4.24 7.43 16.67
C GLU A 89 -3.91 8.92 16.92
N LYS A 90 -3.28 9.21 18.07
CA LYS A 90 -2.86 10.58 18.41
C LYS A 90 -1.93 11.16 17.33
N LEU A 91 -1.95 12.49 17.19
CA LEU A 91 -1.06 13.24 16.30
C LEU A 91 -1.18 12.90 14.80
N GLY A 92 -2.36 12.44 14.36
CA GLY A 92 -2.60 12.14 12.94
C GLY A 92 -2.00 10.82 12.46
N ASN A 93 -1.61 9.95 13.39
CA ASN A 93 -1.23 8.58 13.10
C ASN A 93 -2.48 7.76 12.73
N LEU A 94 -2.29 6.76 11.88
CA LEU A 94 -3.40 5.96 11.35
C LEU A 94 -3.00 4.49 11.30
N LEU A 95 -3.86 3.62 11.83
CA LEU A 95 -3.75 2.17 11.72
C LEU A 95 -4.86 1.67 10.80
N VAL A 96 -4.48 0.92 9.78
CA VAL A 96 -5.39 0.27 8.83
C VAL A 96 -5.21 -1.23 8.95
N LEU A 97 -6.33 -1.93 9.16
CA LEU A 97 -6.40 -3.37 9.09
C LEU A 97 -7.22 -3.76 7.87
N GLY A 98 -6.87 -4.88 7.26
CA GLY A 98 -7.61 -5.39 6.10
C GLY A 98 -7.47 -6.90 5.91
N HIS A 99 -8.42 -7.47 5.19
CA HIS A 99 -8.47 -8.87 4.77
C HIS A 99 -8.50 -8.94 3.24
N LEU A 100 -8.11 -10.06 2.64
CA LEU A 100 -8.27 -10.21 1.19
C LEU A 100 -9.76 -10.15 0.84
N LEU A 101 -10.09 -9.51 -0.28
CA LEU A 101 -11.48 -9.32 -0.70
C LEU A 101 -12.20 -10.66 -0.93
N ASP A 102 -11.48 -11.67 -1.40
CA ASP A 102 -11.95 -13.03 -1.66
C ASP A 102 -11.88 -13.97 -0.43
N ASP A 103 -11.38 -13.49 0.72
CA ASP A 103 -11.29 -14.32 1.93
C ASP A 103 -12.60 -14.29 2.75
N HIS A 104 -13.40 -15.35 2.61
CA HIS A 104 -14.61 -15.57 3.40
C HIS A 104 -14.39 -15.57 4.92
N GLN A 105 -13.19 -15.95 5.39
CA GLN A 105 -12.88 -16.01 6.82
C GLN A 105 -12.45 -14.64 7.38
N LYS A 106 -12.29 -13.63 6.52
CA LYS A 106 -11.92 -12.25 6.87
C LYS A 106 -10.68 -12.17 7.78
N ARG A 107 -9.69 -13.03 7.52
CA ARG A 107 -8.44 -13.04 8.30
C ARG A 107 -7.67 -11.75 8.01
N THR A 108 -7.16 -11.10 9.04
CA THR A 108 -6.34 -9.90 8.86
C THR A 108 -5.05 -10.27 8.14
N VAL A 109 -4.90 -9.77 6.92
CA VAL A 109 -3.70 -9.94 6.09
C VAL A 109 -2.86 -8.69 6.03
N LEU A 110 -3.46 -7.51 6.16
CA LEU A 110 -2.76 -6.24 6.14
C LEU A 110 -2.86 -5.59 7.51
N GLU A 111 -1.72 -5.21 8.06
CA GLU A 111 -1.63 -4.25 9.16
C GLU A 111 -0.71 -3.12 8.69
N LEU A 112 -1.27 -1.94 8.45
CA LEU A 112 -0.56 -0.76 7.96
C LEU A 112 -0.66 0.36 8.99
N LYS A 113 0.49 0.85 9.45
CA LYS A 113 0.60 2.01 10.34
C LYS A 113 1.24 3.17 9.59
N LEU A 114 0.53 4.30 9.55
CA LEU A 114 1.05 5.60 9.15
C LEU A 114 1.41 6.38 10.42
N SER A 115 2.65 6.87 10.50
CA SER A 115 3.12 7.76 11.56
C SER A 115 3.79 8.98 10.93
N GLY A 116 3.13 10.13 11.04
CA GLY A 116 3.49 11.34 10.29
C GLY A 116 3.40 11.14 8.77
N LEU A 117 4.55 10.94 8.12
CA LEU A 117 4.66 10.63 6.68
C LEU A 117 5.23 9.24 6.41
N SER A 118 5.58 8.48 7.44
CA SER A 118 6.21 7.18 7.31
C SER A 118 5.18 6.07 7.49
N VAL A 119 5.20 5.12 6.56
CA VAL A 119 4.37 3.91 6.56
C VAL A 119 5.21 2.72 7.04
N SER A 120 4.66 1.90 7.91
CA SER A 120 5.24 0.64 8.34
C SER A 120 4.16 -0.40 8.59
N GLY A 121 4.52 -1.68 8.55
CA GLY A 121 3.53 -2.72 8.77
C GLY A 121 3.94 -4.07 8.26
N ARG A 122 2.93 -4.92 8.11
CA ARG A 122 3.07 -6.29 7.61
C ARG A 122 1.93 -6.67 6.68
N PHE A 123 2.27 -7.54 5.74
CA PHE A 123 1.34 -8.12 4.80
C PHE A 123 1.52 -9.65 4.77
N LYS A 124 0.45 -10.40 5.04
CA LYS A 124 0.46 -11.86 5.09
C LYS A 124 -0.17 -12.44 3.83
N THR A 125 0.49 -13.45 3.28
CA THR A 125 0.03 -14.23 2.12
C THR A 125 0.10 -15.72 2.44
N LEU A 126 -0.42 -16.55 1.54
CA LEU A 126 -0.20 -18.00 1.61
C LEU A 126 1.28 -18.39 1.49
N SER A 127 2.09 -17.57 0.80
CA SER A 127 3.52 -17.83 0.59
C SER A 127 4.42 -17.28 1.70
N GLY A 128 3.89 -16.51 2.65
CA GLY A 128 4.66 -15.96 3.76
C GLY A 128 4.21 -14.57 4.21
N GLU A 129 4.92 -14.05 5.21
CA GLU A 129 4.74 -12.70 5.75
C GLU A 129 5.80 -11.74 5.19
N TYR A 130 5.35 -10.53 4.85
CA TYR A 130 6.17 -9.46 4.30
C TYR A 130 6.12 -8.26 5.23
N LEU A 131 7.27 -7.82 5.71
CA LEU A 131 7.40 -6.60 6.48
C LEU A 131 7.73 -5.44 5.54
N PHE A 132 7.16 -4.28 5.82
CA PHE A 132 7.48 -3.06 5.09
C PHE A 132 7.69 -1.87 6.01
N ARG A 133 8.54 -0.95 5.56
CA ARG A 133 8.80 0.34 6.22
C ARG A 133 9.21 1.38 5.18
N SER A 134 8.87 2.63 5.44
CA SER A 134 9.25 3.77 4.62
C SER A 134 9.72 4.94 5.48
N HIS A 135 10.47 5.82 4.81
CA HIS A 135 10.74 7.18 5.26
C HIS A 135 10.09 8.12 4.24
N ALA A 136 9.08 8.89 4.68
CA ALA A 136 8.14 9.54 3.77
C ALA A 136 7.52 8.50 2.80
N GLN A 137 7.39 8.83 1.51
CA GLN A 137 6.81 7.91 0.52
C GLN A 137 7.71 6.73 0.15
N TYR A 138 9.03 6.82 0.34
CA TYR A 138 9.96 5.81 -0.16
C TYR A 138 10.25 4.76 0.90
N GLY A 139 10.08 3.50 0.53
CA GLY A 139 10.23 2.39 1.46
C GLY A 139 10.75 1.13 0.82
N TRP A 140 10.74 0.10 1.66
CA TRP A 140 11.08 -1.25 1.29
C TRP A 140 10.04 -2.22 1.82
N ILE A 141 10.01 -3.38 1.19
CA ILE A 141 9.27 -4.57 1.60
C ILE A 141 10.19 -5.77 1.48
N ALA A 142 10.13 -6.68 2.44
CA ALA A 142 10.94 -7.89 2.48
C ALA A 142 10.16 -9.04 3.14
N SER A 143 10.46 -10.26 2.72
CA SER A 143 9.88 -11.49 3.27
C SER A 143 10.57 -11.91 4.57
N GLU A 144 9.81 -12.21 5.62
CA GLU A 144 10.36 -12.54 6.95
C GLU A 144 11.13 -13.87 6.98
N TYR A 145 10.82 -14.79 6.06
CA TYR A 145 11.26 -16.18 6.12
C TYR A 145 12.46 -16.57 5.25
N GLU A 146 13.09 -15.66 4.51
CA GLU A 146 14.35 -16.00 3.82
C GLU A 146 15.55 -15.94 4.77
N GLY A 147 15.67 -16.98 5.60
CA GLY A 147 16.93 -17.47 6.17
C GLY A 147 17.61 -16.58 7.21
N HIS A 148 17.24 -16.76 8.49
CA HIS A 148 18.10 -16.46 9.65
C HIS A 148 18.84 -15.11 9.67
N ARG A 149 18.16 -13.99 9.43
CA ARG A 149 18.60 -12.68 9.95
C ARG A 149 17.40 -11.92 10.46
N ARG A 150 17.28 -11.82 11.79
CA ARG A 150 16.39 -10.84 12.43
C ARG A 150 16.58 -9.51 11.71
N TYR A 151 15.49 -8.92 11.22
CA TYR A 151 15.52 -7.56 10.71
C TYR A 151 16.21 -6.68 11.76
N LEU A 152 17.36 -6.10 11.38
CA LEU A 152 17.97 -5.06 12.20
C LEU A 152 16.92 -3.97 12.35
N LYS A 153 16.40 -3.83 13.57
CA LYS A 153 15.60 -2.67 13.96
C LYS A 153 16.41 -1.45 13.50
N TYR A 154 15.80 -0.56 12.71
CA TYR A 154 16.34 0.79 12.62
C TYR A 154 16.52 1.31 14.05
N PRO A 155 17.60 2.02 14.38
CA PRO A 155 17.73 2.59 15.70
C PRO A 155 16.47 3.42 16.00
N GLU A 156 15.79 3.11 17.09
CA GLU A 156 14.57 3.83 17.53
C GLU A 156 14.88 5.25 18.03
N SER A 157 16.10 5.75 17.81
CA SER A 157 16.56 7.04 18.28
C SER A 157 17.25 7.82 17.15
N GLU A 158 16.51 8.72 16.51
CA GLU A 158 17.07 10.05 16.29
C GLU A 158 17.19 10.68 17.69
N GLN A 159 18.33 10.49 18.34
CA GLN A 159 18.67 11.42 19.42
C GLN A 159 18.83 12.79 18.75
N PRO A 160 18.15 13.85 19.21
CA PRO A 160 18.44 15.18 18.73
C PRO A 160 19.93 15.43 18.92
N LEU A 161 20.62 15.84 17.86
CA LEU A 161 22.00 16.30 17.95
C LEU A 161 22.03 17.44 18.96
N ASP A 162 22.55 17.19 20.16
CA ASP A 162 23.00 18.26 21.04
C ASP A 162 24.12 18.98 20.30
N THR A 163 23.76 20.08 19.65
CA THR A 163 24.72 21.03 19.11
C THR A 163 25.44 21.66 20.28
N ILE A 164 26.54 21.06 20.71
CA ILE A 164 27.53 21.75 21.54
C ILE A 164 28.22 22.76 20.62
N ALA A 165 27.70 23.99 20.62
CA ALA A 165 28.44 25.14 20.14
C ALA A 165 29.68 25.30 21.04
N ARG A 166 30.84 24.89 20.56
CA ARG A 166 32.12 25.33 21.13
C ARG A 166 32.47 26.68 20.53
N LYS A 167 32.61 27.67 21.41
CA LYS A 167 33.22 28.97 21.15
C LYS A 167 34.68 28.91 21.54
#